data_AF-A0A1S9PA90-F1
#
_entry.id   AF-A0A1S9PA90-F1
#
_cell.length_a   1.000
_cell.length_b   1.000
_cell.length_c   1.000
_cell.angle_alpha   90.00
_cell.angle_beta   90.00
_cell.angle_gamma   90.00
#
_symmetry.space_group_name_H-M   'P 1'
#
loop_
_entity.id
_entity.type
_entity.pdbx_description
1 polymer ?
#
loop_
_entity_poly.entity_id
_entity_poly.type
_entity_poly.pdbx_seq_one_letter_code
_entity_poly.pdbx_strand_id
1 'polypeptide(L)'
;MSILTIHEKLLDHLVKLRKNDPRLYFMPRKINNRNRLQQGYWFLGNDDYVYVDLWNGTDWKEKVNCIGFVVLPDGRHYLELSAQGCPEVVPFLEKIVAAEPGFDRPGEKYKWYKYFSGDKYLRDFDQAIRQFKPKVDHLIDQEQPPVIRKITSAEFDRYGERVIALRNGQLQYQKTHKITRLSWNTHNWQYPSGWLGKSRDKTTHEGKYGFGYEEWLFDRSKLIGGYHYGFVKGLESKVDRHASKTYELHLYTQNSFRNYYYVGCIRQAEGVSHATSEDIYAQYKAQGWLEEMAGAVQRVEADVKAFRKVNPKLFVNVRFRLADLDLPEELVEIGEQDDNITIDRFKLLGYRGGIVPMLNPELPEDAGSDGTSPENSGHAGNWKNTGRRKRTFKMEQEYDPDHDQMQNAIVEFLRENPAYGYARVDIETSRVDIKALTHGGNWHYFEIKTASPKRNIRDAIGQVMEYAYYPSRERAKQLIIVGDSAPENETIRYLTYLRDRFELPVTYRYFDWDELKLSADFPVVE
;
A
#
# COMPACT_ATOMS: atom_id res chain seq x y z
N MET A 1 2.69 -3.75 16.87
CA MET A 1 3.44 -4.61 15.90
C MET A 1 2.40 -5.27 15.01
N SER A 2 2.63 -5.49 13.71
CA SER A 2 1.61 -6.22 12.93
C SER A 2 1.45 -7.63 13.52
N ILE A 3 0.22 -8.11 13.57
CA ILE A 3 -0.10 -9.43 14.13
C ILE A 3 0.64 -10.55 13.37
N LEU A 4 0.83 -10.35 12.06
CA LEU A 4 1.59 -11.24 11.19
C LEU A 4 3.06 -11.28 11.57
N THR A 5 3.66 -10.15 11.96
CA THR A 5 5.02 -10.14 12.52
C THR A 5 5.11 -10.96 13.83
N ILE A 6 4.06 -10.98 14.66
CA ILE A 6 4.02 -11.79 15.89
C ILE A 6 3.95 -13.28 15.54
N HIS A 7 3.08 -13.67 14.61
CA HIS A 7 3.02 -15.04 14.08
C HIS A 7 4.39 -15.52 13.58
N GLU A 8 5.06 -14.72 12.74
CA GLU A 8 6.38 -15.04 12.20
C GLU A 8 7.43 -15.22 13.30
N LYS A 9 7.50 -14.29 14.25
CA LYS A 9 8.46 -14.36 15.36
C LYS A 9 8.26 -15.60 16.22
N LEU A 10 7.01 -15.96 16.52
CA LEU A 10 6.70 -17.15 17.31
C LEU A 10 7.07 -18.43 16.55
N LEU A 11 6.76 -18.53 15.25
CA LEU A 11 7.13 -19.69 14.45
C LEU A 11 8.66 -19.81 14.29
N ASP A 12 9.34 -18.73 13.91
CA ASP A 12 10.79 -18.70 13.73
C ASP A 12 11.51 -19.05 15.05
N HIS A 13 10.96 -18.60 16.20
CA HIS A 13 11.46 -18.93 17.53
C HIS A 13 11.26 -20.41 17.89
N LEU A 14 10.06 -20.97 17.67
CA LEU A 14 9.80 -22.40 17.87
C LEU A 14 10.68 -23.30 17.00
N VAL A 15 10.87 -22.94 15.72
CA VAL A 15 11.78 -23.64 14.81
C VAL A 15 13.22 -23.60 15.32
N LYS A 16 13.65 -22.46 15.86
CA LYS A 16 14.98 -22.33 16.48
C LYS A 16 15.13 -23.24 17.71
N LEU A 17 14.13 -23.27 18.60
CA LEU A 17 14.15 -24.14 19.78
C LEU A 17 14.18 -25.63 19.39
N ARG A 18 13.44 -26.02 18.34
CA ARG A 18 13.41 -27.39 17.83
C ARG A 18 14.76 -27.90 17.31
N LYS A 19 15.69 -27.03 16.94
CA LYS A 19 17.07 -27.44 16.61
C LYS A 19 17.79 -28.08 17.79
N ASN A 20 17.44 -27.68 19.02
CA ASN A 20 17.99 -28.23 20.25
C ASN A 20 17.09 -29.30 20.87
N ASP A 21 15.77 -29.21 20.67
CA ASP A 21 14.80 -30.23 21.09
C ASP A 21 13.86 -30.63 19.93
N PRO A 22 14.24 -31.65 19.13
CA PRO A 22 13.41 -32.14 18.02
C PRO A 22 12.04 -32.68 18.44
N ARG A 23 11.81 -32.92 19.74
CA ARG A 23 10.53 -33.42 20.28
C ARG A 23 9.63 -32.29 20.79
N LEU A 24 10.05 -31.03 20.69
CA LEU A 24 9.20 -29.87 20.98
C LEU A 24 8.15 -29.70 19.88
N TYR A 25 7.03 -30.42 20.01
CA TYR A 25 5.90 -30.30 19.09
C TYR A 25 5.00 -29.12 19.46
N PHE A 26 4.45 -28.48 18.43
CA PHE A 26 3.46 -27.41 18.53
C PHE A 26 2.37 -27.61 17.47
N MET A 27 1.18 -27.08 17.71
CA MET A 27 0.04 -27.23 16.81
C MET A 27 -0.22 -25.93 16.04
N PRO A 28 0.11 -25.87 14.75
CA PRO A 28 -0.21 -24.72 13.91
C PRO A 28 -1.66 -24.81 13.41
N ARG A 29 -2.06 -23.82 12.61
CA ARG A 29 -3.37 -23.80 11.94
C ARG A 29 -3.55 -25.02 11.04
N LYS A 30 -4.55 -25.86 11.37
CA LYS A 30 -4.89 -27.08 10.62
C LYS A 30 -5.61 -26.77 9.29
N ILE A 31 -6.61 -25.89 9.33
CA ILE A 31 -7.52 -25.56 8.21
C ILE A 31 -7.09 -24.25 7.53
N ASN A 32 -7.07 -24.23 6.18
CA ASN A 32 -6.57 -23.10 5.40
C ASN A 32 -7.57 -22.58 4.33
N ASN A 33 -8.86 -22.53 4.65
CA ASN A 33 -9.92 -22.20 3.67
C ASN A 33 -9.88 -20.75 3.15
N ARG A 34 -9.04 -19.88 3.71
CA ARG A 34 -8.88 -18.46 3.32
C ARG A 34 -7.44 -18.10 2.94
N ASN A 35 -6.62 -19.09 2.60
CA ASN A 35 -5.20 -18.88 2.31
C ASN A 35 -4.41 -18.13 3.40
N ARG A 36 -4.85 -18.28 4.66
CA ARG A 36 -4.26 -17.64 5.84
C ARG A 36 -2.82 -18.06 6.08
N LEU A 37 -2.45 -19.30 5.73
CA LEU A 37 -1.06 -19.74 5.81
C LEU A 37 -0.17 -19.00 4.80
N GLN A 38 -0.67 -18.75 3.58
CA GLN A 38 0.06 -17.98 2.57
C GLN A 38 0.24 -16.52 3.01
N GLN A 39 -0.75 -15.97 3.73
CA GLN A 39 -0.70 -14.63 4.32
C GLN A 39 0.17 -14.54 5.59
N GLY A 40 0.63 -15.67 6.15
CA GLY A 40 1.51 -15.69 7.32
C GLY A 40 0.83 -15.94 8.68
N TYR A 41 -0.46 -16.27 8.73
CA TYR A 41 -1.15 -16.66 9.97
C TYR A 41 -0.89 -18.13 10.30
N TRP A 42 0.30 -18.41 10.88
CA TRP A 42 0.77 -19.77 11.17
C TRP A 42 -0.01 -20.52 12.25
N PHE A 43 -0.58 -19.79 13.19
CA PHE A 43 -1.28 -20.34 14.36
C PHE A 43 -2.77 -19.97 14.32
N LEU A 44 -3.53 -20.48 15.30
CA LEU A 44 -4.90 -20.02 15.52
C LEU A 44 -4.90 -18.53 15.93
N GLY A 45 -6.04 -17.87 15.77
CA GLY A 45 -6.16 -16.42 15.89
C GLY A 45 -6.63 -15.71 14.63
N ASN A 46 -6.62 -14.39 14.69
CA ASN A 46 -7.08 -13.44 13.68
C ASN A 46 -6.22 -12.16 13.76
N ASP A 47 -6.75 -11.02 13.33
CA ASP A 47 -6.01 -9.76 13.36
C ASP A 47 -5.79 -9.18 14.77
N ASP A 48 -6.53 -9.70 15.75
CA ASP A 48 -6.56 -9.22 17.13
C ASP A 48 -5.69 -10.05 18.08
N TYR A 49 -5.31 -11.28 17.70
CA TYR A 49 -4.50 -12.15 18.54
C TYR A 49 -3.85 -13.32 17.79
N VAL A 50 -2.73 -13.81 18.34
CA VAL A 50 -2.11 -15.09 17.99
C VAL A 50 -2.31 -16.07 19.14
N TYR A 51 -2.75 -17.30 18.84
CA TYR A 51 -2.98 -18.38 19.81
C TYR A 51 -2.08 -19.57 19.50
N VAL A 52 -1.03 -19.75 20.30
CA VAL A 52 -0.01 -20.80 20.10
C VAL A 52 -0.27 -21.99 21.02
N ASP A 53 -0.36 -23.16 20.40
CA ASP A 53 -0.72 -24.40 21.06
C ASP A 53 0.48 -25.36 21.17
N LEU A 54 0.73 -25.90 22.36
CA LEU A 54 1.72 -26.97 22.60
C LEU A 54 1.07 -28.34 22.85
N TRP A 55 -0.26 -28.38 22.86
CA TRP A 55 -1.09 -29.56 23.05
C TRP A 55 -2.20 -29.60 22.01
N ASN A 56 -2.85 -30.75 21.89
CA ASN A 56 -4.09 -30.88 21.14
C ASN A 56 -5.26 -31.02 22.12
N GLY A 57 -6.45 -30.62 21.70
CA GLY A 57 -7.67 -30.72 22.51
C GLY A 57 -8.54 -29.52 22.26
N THR A 58 -9.47 -29.63 21.32
CA THR A 58 -10.23 -28.50 20.80
C THR A 58 -11.42 -28.15 21.69
N ASP A 59 -11.49 -26.89 22.11
CA ASP A 59 -12.74 -26.30 22.57
C ASP A 59 -13.55 -25.89 21.33
N TRP A 60 -14.56 -26.69 20.98
CA TRP A 60 -15.34 -26.47 19.76
C TRP A 60 -16.14 -25.17 19.78
N LYS A 61 -16.48 -24.65 20.97
CA LYS A 61 -17.27 -23.43 21.12
C LYS A 61 -16.41 -22.19 20.91
N GLU A 62 -15.21 -22.17 21.50
CA GLU A 62 -14.26 -21.06 21.34
C GLU A 62 -13.39 -21.19 20.07
N LYS A 63 -13.42 -22.36 19.41
CA LYS A 63 -12.65 -22.66 18.19
C LYS A 63 -11.14 -22.51 18.36
N VAL A 64 -10.65 -22.75 19.58
CA VAL A 64 -9.23 -22.82 19.97
C VAL A 64 -8.95 -24.16 20.65
N ASN A 65 -7.69 -24.48 20.96
CA ASN A 65 -7.43 -25.60 21.87
C ASN A 65 -7.63 -25.16 23.33
N CYS A 66 -7.81 -26.12 24.23
CA CYS A 66 -8.14 -25.86 25.63
C CYS A 66 -7.00 -25.21 26.41
N ILE A 67 -5.77 -25.23 25.89
CA ILE A 67 -4.58 -24.69 26.52
C ILE A 67 -3.73 -24.01 25.45
N GLY A 68 -3.51 -22.71 25.58
CA GLY A 68 -2.66 -21.97 24.66
C GLY A 68 -1.99 -20.74 25.25
N PHE A 69 -0.99 -20.25 24.53
CA PHE A 69 -0.29 -19.01 24.81
C PHE A 69 -0.74 -17.94 23.82
N VAL A 70 -1.31 -16.86 24.33
CA VAL A 70 -1.95 -15.81 23.53
C VAL A 70 -1.09 -14.55 23.52
N VAL A 71 -0.95 -13.92 22.35
CA VAL A 71 -0.25 -12.63 22.18
C VAL A 71 -1.11 -11.67 21.36
N LEU A 72 -1.25 -10.44 21.85
CA LEU A 72 -2.02 -9.36 21.23
C LEU A 72 -1.10 -8.38 20.44
N PRO A 73 -1.63 -7.59 19.49
CA PRO A 73 -0.86 -6.63 18.69
C PRO A 73 -0.05 -5.59 19.49
N ASP A 74 -0.51 -5.27 20.70
CA ASP A 74 0.13 -4.35 21.64
C ASP A 74 1.23 -5.01 22.50
N GLY A 75 1.45 -6.31 22.34
CA GLY A 75 2.48 -7.09 23.06
C GLY A 75 2.01 -7.69 24.38
N ARG A 76 0.78 -7.40 24.85
CA ARG A 76 0.19 -8.12 25.98
C ARG A 76 0.04 -9.60 25.63
N HIS A 77 0.27 -10.44 26.62
CA HIS A 77 0.26 -11.89 26.42
C HIS A 77 -0.08 -12.63 27.72
N TYR A 78 -0.61 -13.83 27.57
CA TYR A 78 -1.12 -14.63 28.68
C TYR A 78 -1.19 -16.11 28.30
N LEU A 79 -1.25 -16.97 29.32
CA LEU A 79 -1.73 -18.34 29.16
C LEU A 79 -3.25 -18.35 29.28
N GLU A 80 -3.92 -19.06 28.38
CA GLU A 80 -5.37 -19.25 28.39
C GLU A 80 -5.70 -20.73 28.58
N LEU A 81 -6.60 -21.03 29.51
CA LEU A 81 -7.27 -22.32 29.63
C LEU A 81 -8.75 -22.14 29.29
N SER A 82 -9.31 -23.00 28.44
CA SER A 82 -10.70 -22.92 28.01
C SER A 82 -11.37 -24.28 27.90
N ALA A 83 -12.59 -24.40 28.44
CA ALA A 83 -13.43 -25.59 28.37
C ALA A 83 -14.92 -25.23 28.23
N GLN A 84 -15.22 -24.19 27.45
CA GLN A 84 -16.59 -23.76 27.14
C GLN A 84 -17.37 -24.80 26.33
N GLY A 85 -16.71 -25.48 25.39
CA GLY A 85 -17.30 -26.53 24.57
C GLY A 85 -17.13 -27.94 25.16
N CYS A 86 -16.17 -28.15 26.05
CA CYS A 86 -15.83 -29.47 26.59
C CYS A 86 -15.82 -29.46 28.12
N PRO A 87 -16.99 -29.28 28.77
CA PRO A 87 -17.07 -29.20 30.24
C PRO A 87 -16.47 -30.42 30.95
N GLU A 88 -16.39 -31.57 30.28
CA GLU A 88 -15.75 -32.79 30.78
C GLU A 88 -14.26 -32.65 31.11
N VAL A 89 -13.54 -31.66 30.55
CA VAL A 89 -12.13 -31.39 30.89
C VAL A 89 -11.94 -30.34 31.97
N VAL A 90 -13.02 -29.73 32.48
CA VAL A 90 -12.94 -28.72 33.56
C VAL A 90 -12.18 -29.24 34.79
N PRO A 91 -12.47 -30.45 35.33
CA PRO A 91 -11.74 -30.96 36.50
C PRO A 91 -10.23 -31.09 36.26
N PHE A 92 -9.83 -31.41 35.01
CA PHE A 92 -8.43 -31.48 34.63
C PHE A 92 -7.77 -30.08 34.56
N LEU A 93 -8.45 -29.10 33.98
CA LEU A 93 -7.95 -27.72 33.92
C LEU A 93 -7.83 -27.10 35.33
N GLU A 94 -8.74 -27.41 36.24
CA GLU A 94 -8.67 -26.93 37.64
C GLU A 94 -7.41 -27.45 38.36
N LYS A 95 -6.96 -28.67 38.04
CA LYS A 95 -5.69 -29.20 38.56
C LYS A 95 -4.47 -28.48 37.98
N ILE A 96 -4.52 -28.07 36.71
CA ILE A 96 -3.48 -27.21 36.11
C ILE A 96 -3.42 -25.88 36.85
N VAL A 97 -4.57 -25.26 37.11
CA VAL A 97 -4.68 -23.99 37.85
C VAL A 97 -4.13 -24.14 39.28
N ALA A 98 -4.40 -25.26 39.95
CA ALA A 98 -3.83 -25.53 41.27
C ALA A 98 -2.30 -25.73 41.24
N ALA A 99 -1.76 -26.33 40.16
CA ALA A 99 -0.33 -26.59 40.01
C ALA A 99 0.49 -25.38 39.50
N GLU A 100 -0.17 -24.38 38.93
CA GLU A 100 0.43 -23.16 38.39
C GLU A 100 -0.26 -21.91 38.95
N PRO A 101 0.32 -21.26 39.98
CA PRO A 101 -0.32 -20.09 40.59
C PRO A 101 -0.40 -18.90 39.61
N GLY A 102 -1.40 -18.04 39.82
CA GLY A 102 -1.58 -16.79 39.06
C GLY A 102 -2.56 -16.86 37.89
N PHE A 103 -3.37 -17.92 37.81
CA PHE A 103 -4.54 -17.94 36.94
C PHE A 103 -5.75 -17.29 37.63
N ASP A 104 -6.39 -16.38 36.93
CA ASP A 104 -7.66 -15.78 37.31
C ASP A 104 -8.80 -16.37 36.47
N ARG A 105 -9.97 -16.58 37.08
CA ARG A 105 -11.21 -17.00 36.40
C ARG A 105 -12.22 -15.86 36.42
N PRO A 106 -12.26 -15.00 35.38
CA PRO A 106 -13.21 -13.90 35.34
C PRO A 106 -14.63 -14.44 35.07
N GLY A 107 -15.52 -14.28 36.05
CA GLY A 107 -16.94 -14.66 35.95
C GLY A 107 -17.17 -16.18 36.01
N GLU A 108 -18.33 -16.62 35.52
CA GLU A 108 -18.78 -18.02 35.66
C GLU A 108 -18.28 -18.94 34.53
N LYS A 109 -17.69 -18.38 33.47
CA LYS A 109 -17.19 -19.15 32.34
C LYS A 109 -16.06 -20.09 32.78
N TYR A 110 -16.04 -21.31 32.24
CA TYR A 110 -14.87 -22.21 32.19
C TYR A 110 -13.73 -21.63 31.33
N LYS A 111 -13.19 -20.47 31.72
CA LYS A 111 -12.02 -19.84 31.12
C LYS A 111 -11.12 -19.27 32.21
N TRP A 112 -9.83 -19.56 32.14
CA TRP A 112 -8.82 -19.06 33.07
C TRP A 112 -7.70 -18.38 32.31
N TYR A 113 -7.17 -17.29 32.88
CA TYR A 113 -6.12 -16.49 32.26
C TYR A 113 -4.99 -16.24 33.24
N LYS A 114 -3.76 -16.43 32.80
CA LYS A 114 -2.57 -16.03 33.55
C LYS A 114 -1.80 -15.00 32.74
N TYR A 115 -1.89 -13.74 33.15
CA TYR A 115 -1.25 -12.61 32.49
C TYR A 115 0.22 -12.48 32.89
N PHE A 116 1.05 -12.12 31.91
CA PHE A 116 2.45 -11.77 32.14
C PHE A 116 2.62 -10.24 32.13
N SER A 117 3.60 -9.75 32.89
CA SER A 117 3.90 -8.32 32.97
C SER A 117 4.87 -7.89 31.85
N GLY A 118 4.55 -6.80 31.16
CA GLY A 118 5.39 -6.20 30.13
C GLY A 118 5.11 -6.74 28.72
N ASP A 119 6.02 -6.46 27.79
CA ASP A 119 5.88 -6.71 26.34
C ASP A 119 6.82 -7.81 25.81
N LYS A 120 7.53 -8.52 26.71
CA LYS A 120 8.56 -9.52 26.37
C LYS A 120 8.01 -10.93 26.15
N TYR A 121 6.97 -11.04 25.32
CA TYR A 121 6.24 -12.29 25.10
C TYR A 121 7.10 -13.49 24.71
N LEU A 122 8.19 -13.31 23.94
CA LEU A 122 9.08 -14.43 23.58
C LEU A 122 9.82 -15.01 24.79
N ARG A 123 10.27 -14.15 25.72
CA ARG A 123 10.94 -14.58 26.96
C ARG A 123 9.96 -15.36 27.84
N ASP A 124 8.75 -14.85 27.97
CA ASP A 124 7.74 -15.43 28.85
C ASP A 124 7.14 -16.70 28.22
N PHE A 125 7.11 -16.79 26.88
CA PHE A 125 6.83 -18.03 26.15
C PHE A 125 7.92 -19.08 26.35
N ASP A 126 9.20 -18.71 26.32
CA ASP A 126 10.31 -19.61 26.69
C ASP A 126 10.16 -20.14 28.11
N GLN A 127 9.75 -19.28 29.04
CA GLN A 127 9.47 -19.68 30.41
C GLN A 127 8.28 -20.65 30.48
N ALA A 128 7.20 -20.39 29.75
CA ALA A 128 6.06 -21.29 29.65
C ALA A 128 6.47 -22.67 29.11
N ILE A 129 7.31 -22.74 28.07
CA ILE A 129 7.84 -24.00 27.54
C ILE A 129 8.69 -24.74 28.58
N ARG A 130 9.52 -24.02 29.35
CA ARG A 130 10.46 -24.64 30.30
C ARG A 130 9.83 -25.03 31.64
N GLN A 131 8.81 -24.31 32.09
CA GLN A 131 8.29 -24.44 33.46
C GLN A 131 6.83 -24.89 33.49
N PHE A 132 5.97 -24.30 32.64
CA PHE A 132 4.54 -24.62 32.62
C PHE A 132 4.28 -25.91 31.83
N LYS A 133 4.90 -26.05 30.66
CA LYS A 133 4.68 -27.20 29.77
C LYS A 133 4.97 -28.55 30.44
N PRO A 134 6.09 -28.75 31.17
CA PRO A 134 6.37 -30.03 31.82
C PRO A 134 5.33 -30.42 32.89
N LYS A 135 4.74 -29.44 33.58
CA LYS A 135 3.68 -29.69 34.58
C LYS A 135 2.41 -30.22 33.92
N VAL A 136 1.98 -29.58 32.84
CA VAL A 136 0.82 -30.02 32.05
C VAL A 136 1.09 -31.38 31.42
N ASP A 137 2.28 -31.58 30.85
CA ASP A 137 2.69 -32.86 30.26
C ASP A 137 2.62 -34.01 31.28
N HIS A 138 3.05 -33.77 32.53
CA HIS A 138 2.99 -34.74 33.61
C HIS A 138 1.54 -35.09 33.99
N LEU A 139 0.67 -34.09 34.11
CA LEU A 139 -0.75 -34.30 34.41
C LEU A 139 -1.47 -35.07 33.28
N ILE A 140 -1.15 -34.78 32.01
CA ILE A 140 -1.70 -35.53 30.87
C ILE A 140 -1.30 -37.00 30.95
N ASP A 141 -0.04 -37.30 31.27
CA ASP A 141 0.43 -38.69 31.38
C ASP A 141 -0.25 -39.45 32.53
N GLN A 142 -0.55 -38.76 33.62
CA GLN A 142 -1.19 -39.35 34.80
C GLN A 142 -2.69 -39.59 34.61
N GLU A 143 -3.41 -38.63 34.01
CA GLU A 143 -4.87 -38.63 34.04
C GLU A 143 -5.54 -38.97 32.72
N GLN A 144 -4.83 -38.84 31.60
CA GLN A 144 -5.34 -39.11 30.25
C GLN A 144 -6.71 -38.46 30.01
N PRO A 145 -6.83 -37.12 30.13
CA PRO A 145 -8.12 -36.45 30.00
C PRO A 145 -8.71 -36.65 28.60
N PRO A 146 -10.05 -36.69 28.46
CA PRO A 146 -10.71 -37.20 27.26
C PRO A 146 -10.41 -36.41 25.97
N VAL A 147 -10.18 -35.10 26.08
CA VAL A 147 -9.97 -34.20 24.92
C VAL A 147 -8.53 -33.71 24.81
N ILE A 148 -7.87 -33.42 25.93
CA ILE A 148 -6.56 -32.80 25.98
C ILE A 148 -5.47 -33.85 25.90
N ARG A 149 -4.51 -33.70 24.97
CA ARG A 149 -3.40 -34.65 24.84
C ARG A 149 -2.16 -34.01 24.25
N LYS A 150 -1.02 -34.68 24.46
CA LYS A 150 0.23 -34.33 23.78
C LYS A 150 0.08 -34.50 22.26
N ILE A 151 0.77 -33.63 21.53
CA ILE A 151 0.85 -33.71 20.07
C ILE A 151 1.71 -34.92 19.72
N THR A 152 1.23 -35.76 18.82
CA THR A 152 1.97 -36.92 18.32
C THR A 152 2.95 -36.51 17.22
N SER A 153 3.99 -37.31 16.97
CA SER A 153 4.90 -37.07 15.83
C SER A 153 4.14 -37.04 14.50
N ALA A 154 3.22 -37.98 14.28
CA ALA A 154 2.42 -38.04 13.06
C ALA A 154 1.57 -36.77 12.83
N GLU A 155 1.02 -36.18 13.88
CA GLU A 155 0.31 -34.90 13.77
C GLU A 155 1.26 -33.74 13.49
N PHE A 156 2.42 -33.72 14.14
CA PHE A 156 3.42 -32.70 13.90
C PHE A 156 3.98 -32.77 12.48
N ASP A 157 4.26 -33.96 11.96
CA ASP A 157 4.70 -34.16 10.57
C ASP A 157 3.64 -33.67 9.59
N ARG A 158 2.35 -33.92 9.89
CA ARG A 158 1.24 -33.47 9.05
C ARG A 158 1.04 -31.96 9.04
N TYR A 159 1.14 -31.30 10.20
CA TYR A 159 0.76 -29.89 10.35
C TYR A 159 1.96 -28.97 10.60
N GLY A 160 2.83 -29.35 11.53
CA GLY A 160 4.05 -28.63 11.93
C GLY A 160 5.06 -28.54 10.79
N GLU A 161 5.52 -29.67 10.25
CA GLU A 161 6.51 -29.66 9.16
C GLU A 161 5.97 -28.96 7.91
N ARG A 162 4.65 -29.05 7.64
CA ARG A 162 4.00 -28.30 6.56
C ARG A 162 4.19 -26.78 6.70
N VAL A 163 3.91 -26.20 7.87
CA VAL A 163 4.06 -24.75 8.06
C VAL A 163 5.51 -24.31 8.11
N ILE A 164 6.41 -25.16 8.63
CA ILE A 164 7.86 -24.90 8.59
C ILE A 164 8.34 -24.84 7.14
N ALA A 165 7.92 -25.78 6.29
CA ALA A 165 8.24 -25.79 4.88
C ALA A 165 7.70 -24.53 4.16
N LEU A 166 6.44 -24.14 4.42
CA LEU A 166 5.85 -22.92 3.86
C LEU A 166 6.62 -21.66 4.29
N ARG A 167 6.94 -21.53 5.57
CA ARG A 167 7.73 -20.40 6.10
C ARG A 167 9.12 -20.35 5.48
N ASN A 168 9.79 -21.49 5.36
CA ASN A 168 11.09 -21.57 4.68
C ASN A 168 10.98 -21.15 3.21
N GLY A 169 9.92 -21.55 2.50
CA GLY A 169 9.64 -21.11 1.13
C GLY A 169 9.52 -19.59 1.02
N GLN A 170 8.75 -18.95 1.91
CA GLN A 170 8.65 -17.48 1.96
C GLN A 170 10.01 -16.81 2.21
N LEU A 171 10.82 -17.34 3.12
CA LEU A 171 12.15 -16.80 3.41
C LEU A 171 13.10 -16.93 2.22
N GLN A 172 12.99 -18.01 1.43
CA GLN A 172 13.78 -18.14 0.20
C GLN A 172 13.29 -17.17 -0.88
N TYR A 173 11.98 -17.04 -1.07
CA TYR A 173 11.38 -16.06 -2.00
C TYR A 173 11.86 -14.64 -1.70
N GLN A 174 11.84 -14.24 -0.42
CA GLN A 174 12.29 -12.93 0.05
C GLN A 174 13.80 -12.69 -0.09
N LYS A 175 14.63 -13.69 -0.43
CA LYS A 175 16.07 -13.46 -0.69
C LYS A 175 16.30 -12.83 -2.06
N THR A 176 15.48 -13.18 -3.05
CA THR A 176 15.58 -12.67 -4.42
C THR A 176 14.53 -11.61 -4.72
N HIS A 177 13.37 -11.65 -4.08
CA HIS A 177 12.33 -10.63 -4.21
C HIS A 177 12.46 -9.63 -3.07
N LYS A 178 12.80 -8.40 -3.43
CA LYS A 178 13.11 -7.32 -2.49
C LYS A 178 12.19 -6.15 -2.72
N ILE A 179 11.92 -5.40 -1.67
CA ILE A 179 11.21 -4.13 -1.76
C ILE A 179 12.01 -3.04 -1.04
N THR A 180 12.10 -1.85 -1.63
CA THR A 180 12.82 -0.71 -1.03
C THR A 180 12.18 0.62 -1.40
N ARG A 181 12.39 1.59 -0.51
CA ARG A 181 11.92 2.96 -0.68
C ARG A 181 12.79 3.73 -1.67
N LEU A 182 12.16 4.57 -2.47
CA LEU A 182 12.74 5.66 -3.25
C LEU A 182 12.37 7.01 -2.63
N SER A 183 13.17 8.04 -2.92
CA SER A 183 12.81 9.42 -2.63
C SER A 183 11.54 9.82 -3.36
N TRP A 184 10.77 10.72 -2.76
CA TRP A 184 9.60 11.28 -3.43
C TRP A 184 10.02 12.05 -4.68
N ASN A 185 9.33 11.80 -5.79
CA ASN A 185 9.63 12.40 -7.07
C ASN A 185 8.35 12.60 -7.88
N THR A 186 8.21 13.77 -8.51
CA THR A 186 7.09 14.14 -9.38
C THR A 186 7.46 14.19 -10.87
N HIS A 187 8.65 13.69 -11.21
CA HIS A 187 9.20 13.61 -12.57
C HIS A 187 9.50 12.15 -12.96
N ASN A 188 8.69 11.21 -12.47
CA ASN A 188 8.77 9.77 -12.77
C ASN A 188 10.18 9.15 -12.60
N TRP A 189 10.95 9.62 -11.62
CA TRP A 189 12.33 9.24 -11.35
C TRP A 189 13.25 9.32 -12.57
N GLN A 190 12.95 10.21 -13.52
CA GLN A 190 13.82 10.50 -14.66
C GLN A 190 14.74 11.70 -14.37
N TYR A 191 14.29 12.62 -13.51
CA TYR A 191 14.98 13.86 -13.12
C TYR A 191 14.62 14.26 -11.69
N PRO A 192 15.44 15.07 -10.99
CA PRO A 192 15.12 15.52 -9.64
C PRO A 192 13.86 16.41 -9.64
N SER A 193 13.05 16.32 -8.59
CA SER A 193 11.81 17.10 -8.44
C SER A 193 11.87 18.24 -7.43
N GLY A 194 13.06 18.49 -6.87
CA GLY A 194 13.25 19.50 -5.83
C GLY A 194 12.49 19.18 -4.55
N TRP A 195 12.24 20.20 -3.73
CA TRP A 195 11.75 20.07 -2.35
C TRP A 195 10.30 19.62 -2.22
N LEU A 196 9.48 19.82 -3.26
CA LEU A 196 8.04 19.62 -3.16
C LEU A 196 7.71 18.14 -2.96
N GLY A 197 6.89 17.87 -1.93
CA GLY A 197 6.44 16.51 -1.57
C GLY A 197 7.46 15.65 -0.81
N LYS A 198 8.73 16.05 -0.75
CA LYS A 198 9.79 15.38 0.04
C LYS A 198 9.66 15.64 1.54
N SER A 199 10.43 14.88 2.33
CA SER A 199 10.51 15.04 3.78
C SER A 199 10.88 16.48 4.19
N ARG A 200 10.17 17.02 5.19
CA ARG A 200 10.52 18.31 5.82
C ARG A 200 11.59 18.18 6.89
N ASP A 201 11.93 16.95 7.28
CA ASP A 201 12.93 16.68 8.30
C ASP A 201 14.34 16.90 7.72
N LYS A 202 15.03 17.93 8.22
CA LYS A 202 16.39 18.31 7.82
C LYS A 202 17.46 17.29 8.24
N THR A 203 17.11 16.27 9.03
CA THR A 203 18.00 15.14 9.33
C THR A 203 18.01 14.09 8.22
N THR A 204 16.99 14.06 7.35
CA THR A 204 16.94 13.20 6.18
C THR A 204 17.76 13.77 5.03
N HIS A 205 18.33 12.92 4.17
CA HIS A 205 19.12 13.37 3.01
C HIS A 205 18.30 14.29 2.09
N GLU A 206 17.12 13.81 1.68
CA GLU A 206 16.24 14.54 0.77
C GLU A 206 15.67 15.82 1.39
N GLY A 207 15.39 15.83 2.70
CA GLY A 207 14.94 17.04 3.42
C GLY A 207 16.07 18.05 3.64
N LYS A 208 17.32 17.61 3.72
CA LYS A 208 18.51 18.46 3.84
C LYS A 208 18.93 19.08 2.51
N TYR A 209 18.95 18.30 1.44
CA TYR A 209 19.56 18.68 0.15
C TYR A 209 18.56 18.94 -0.97
N GLY A 210 17.29 18.55 -0.81
CA GLY A 210 16.23 18.81 -1.79
C GLY A 210 16.19 17.82 -2.95
N PHE A 211 17.05 16.80 -2.93
CA PHE A 211 17.04 15.70 -3.89
C PHE A 211 17.46 14.37 -3.24
N GLY A 212 17.11 13.26 -3.88
CA GLY A 212 17.66 11.92 -3.65
C GLY A 212 18.45 11.45 -4.87
N TYR A 213 19.46 10.59 -4.66
CA TYR A 213 20.26 10.05 -5.76
C TYR A 213 19.47 9.07 -6.64
N GLU A 214 18.38 8.52 -6.12
CA GLU A 214 17.46 7.64 -6.83
C GLU A 214 16.56 8.36 -7.84
N GLU A 215 16.56 9.70 -7.90
CA GLU A 215 15.64 10.45 -8.76
C GLU A 215 15.97 10.39 -10.26
N TRP A 216 17.05 9.70 -10.64
CA TRP A 216 17.40 9.36 -12.03
C TRP A 216 17.27 7.86 -12.34
N LEU A 217 16.62 7.09 -11.46
CA LEU A 217 16.54 5.64 -11.59
C LEU A 217 15.89 5.19 -12.91
N PHE A 218 15.03 6.01 -13.52
CA PHE A 218 14.36 5.70 -14.80
C PHE A 218 14.77 6.64 -15.94
N ASP A 219 15.91 7.33 -15.84
CA ASP A 219 16.45 8.13 -16.95
C ASP A 219 16.79 7.23 -18.15
N ARG A 220 16.04 7.38 -19.24
CA ARG A 220 16.17 6.56 -20.44
C ARG A 220 17.27 7.04 -21.40
N SER A 221 17.85 8.21 -21.14
CA SER A 221 18.83 8.84 -22.03
C SER A 221 20.28 8.36 -21.80
N LYS A 222 20.56 7.73 -20.65
CA LYS A 222 21.94 7.43 -20.20
C LYS A 222 22.21 5.93 -20.11
N LEU A 223 22.25 5.30 -21.28
CA LEU A 223 22.54 3.86 -21.40
C LEU A 223 24.01 3.61 -21.71
N ILE A 224 24.61 2.65 -21.00
CA ILE A 224 25.99 2.19 -21.24
C ILE A 224 25.94 0.69 -21.53
N GLY A 225 26.29 0.31 -22.77
CA GLY A 225 26.26 -1.10 -23.19
C GLY A 225 24.86 -1.71 -23.15
N GLY A 226 23.80 -0.91 -23.35
CA GLY A 226 22.41 -1.35 -23.27
C GLY A 226 21.85 -1.53 -21.85
N TYR A 227 22.63 -1.17 -20.83
CA TYR A 227 22.20 -1.15 -19.43
C TYR A 227 22.01 0.28 -18.94
N HIS A 228 21.01 0.46 -18.08
CA HIS A 228 20.90 1.63 -17.22
C HIS A 228 21.68 1.39 -15.93
N TYR A 229 22.35 2.42 -15.43
CA TYR A 229 23.05 2.39 -14.14
C TYR A 229 22.44 3.44 -13.23
N GLY A 230 21.94 2.99 -12.07
CA GLY A 230 21.23 3.83 -11.13
C GLY A 230 21.72 3.67 -9.70
N PHE A 231 21.20 4.52 -8.84
CA PHE A 231 21.39 4.43 -7.40
C PHE A 231 20.06 4.09 -6.73
N VAL A 232 20.10 3.18 -5.75
CA VAL A 232 18.99 2.85 -4.87
C VAL A 232 19.51 2.78 -3.44
N LYS A 233 19.05 3.65 -2.53
CA LYS A 233 19.62 3.72 -1.17
C LYS A 233 19.50 2.41 -0.40
N GLY A 234 18.45 1.62 -0.63
CA GLY A 234 18.30 0.29 -0.01
C GLY A 234 19.42 -0.70 -0.37
N LEU A 235 20.06 -0.54 -1.53
CA LEU A 235 21.18 -1.37 -1.99
C LEU A 235 22.56 -0.82 -1.59
N GLU A 236 22.62 0.34 -0.94
CA GLU A 236 23.89 0.94 -0.51
C GLU A 236 24.63 0.01 0.46
N SER A 237 25.90 -0.28 0.14
CA SER A 237 26.76 -1.12 0.97
C SER A 237 28.17 -0.56 1.01
N LYS A 238 28.82 -0.64 2.18
CA LYS A 238 30.23 -0.27 2.35
C LYS A 238 31.20 -1.38 1.93
N VAL A 239 30.71 -2.60 1.69
CA VAL A 239 31.52 -3.82 1.49
C VAL A 239 31.02 -4.65 0.30
N ASP A 240 30.40 -4.02 -0.70
CA ASP A 240 29.91 -4.69 -1.91
C ASP A 240 29.00 -5.91 -1.66
N ARG A 241 28.20 -5.88 -0.58
CA ARG A 241 27.32 -7.01 -0.21
C ARG A 241 26.38 -7.43 -1.33
N HIS A 242 25.99 -6.51 -2.19
CA HIS A 242 25.02 -6.70 -3.26
C HIS A 242 25.67 -6.87 -4.64
N ALA A 243 26.99 -6.70 -4.76
CA ALA A 243 27.67 -6.83 -6.05
C ALA A 243 27.39 -8.20 -6.68
N SER A 244 27.04 -8.19 -7.96
CA SER A 244 26.70 -9.36 -8.79
C SER A 244 25.51 -10.19 -8.28
N LYS A 245 24.73 -9.68 -7.32
CA LYS A 245 23.47 -10.29 -6.91
C LYS A 245 22.33 -9.71 -7.71
N THR A 246 21.44 -10.58 -8.16
CA THR A 246 20.25 -10.20 -8.91
C THR A 246 19.01 -10.27 -8.04
N TYR A 247 18.13 -9.29 -8.19
CA TYR A 247 16.87 -9.17 -7.46
C TYR A 247 15.71 -8.87 -8.40
N GLU A 248 14.53 -9.39 -8.06
CA GLU A 248 13.24 -8.81 -8.42
C GLU A 248 13.01 -7.66 -7.43
N LEU A 249 13.35 -6.44 -7.87
CA LEU A 249 13.42 -5.27 -7.00
C LEU A 249 12.15 -4.43 -7.14
N HIS A 250 11.23 -4.64 -6.21
CA HIS A 250 10.05 -3.82 -6.00
C HIS A 250 10.41 -2.48 -5.37
N LEU A 251 9.70 -1.44 -5.79
CA LEU A 251 9.98 -0.05 -5.44
C LEU A 251 8.72 0.58 -4.88
N TYR A 252 8.87 1.33 -3.79
CA TYR A 252 7.80 2.17 -3.26
C TYR A 252 8.35 3.56 -2.91
N THR A 253 7.49 4.55 -2.81
CA THR A 253 7.85 5.89 -2.35
C THR A 253 6.93 6.34 -1.23
N GLN A 254 7.29 7.43 -0.56
CA GLN A 254 6.50 8.04 0.50
C GLN A 254 6.45 9.55 0.30
N ASN A 255 5.26 10.14 0.34
CA ASN A 255 5.08 11.57 0.27
C ASN A 255 5.28 12.25 1.66
N SER A 256 5.26 13.59 1.68
CA SER A 256 5.38 14.37 2.93
C SER A 256 4.23 14.18 3.94
N PHE A 257 3.13 13.54 3.54
CA PHE A 257 1.98 13.20 4.39
C PHE A 257 2.05 11.78 4.94
N ARG A 258 3.13 11.03 4.62
CA ARG A 258 3.35 9.63 4.99
C ARG A 258 2.40 8.63 4.33
N ASN A 259 1.79 8.99 3.20
CA ASN A 259 1.18 8.00 2.30
C ASN A 259 2.28 7.27 1.55
N TYR A 260 2.11 5.96 1.36
CA TYR A 260 3.04 5.10 0.64
C TYR A 260 2.45 4.75 -0.71
N TYR A 261 3.29 4.70 -1.73
CA TYR A 261 2.87 4.38 -3.09
C TYR A 261 3.80 3.35 -3.70
N TYR A 262 3.22 2.33 -4.33
CA TYR A 262 3.96 1.37 -5.12
C TYR A 262 4.35 2.00 -6.45
N VAL A 263 5.65 1.96 -6.75
CA VAL A 263 6.25 2.58 -7.93
C VAL A 263 6.41 1.59 -9.07
N GLY A 264 6.62 0.31 -8.78
CA GLY A 264 6.85 -0.73 -9.79
C GLY A 264 7.91 -1.74 -9.37
N CYS A 265 8.33 -2.58 -10.32
CA CYS A 265 9.35 -3.60 -10.15
C CYS A 265 10.44 -3.49 -11.23
N ILE A 266 11.68 -3.81 -10.86
CA ILE A 266 12.79 -4.07 -11.76
C ILE A 266 13.13 -5.56 -11.66
N ARG A 267 12.78 -6.35 -12.68
CA ARG A 267 12.80 -7.83 -12.60
C ARG A 267 14.21 -8.44 -12.53
N GLN A 268 15.18 -7.81 -13.18
CA GLN A 268 16.57 -8.28 -13.27
C GLN A 268 17.54 -7.21 -12.75
N ALA A 269 17.26 -6.66 -11.58
CA ALA A 269 18.11 -5.66 -10.94
C ALA A 269 19.39 -6.30 -10.40
N GLU A 270 20.53 -6.04 -11.04
CA GLU A 270 21.83 -6.55 -10.62
C GLU A 270 22.58 -5.50 -9.80
N GLY A 271 23.05 -5.87 -8.61
CA GLY A 271 23.88 -5.00 -7.79
C GLY A 271 25.27 -4.76 -8.37
N VAL A 272 25.74 -3.53 -8.30
CA VAL A 272 27.00 -3.06 -8.90
C VAL A 272 28.08 -2.93 -7.83
N SER A 273 29.32 -3.29 -8.16
CA SER A 273 30.49 -3.15 -7.27
C SER A 273 30.98 -1.70 -7.18
N HIS A 274 31.73 -1.35 -6.14
CA HIS A 274 32.36 -0.02 -6.03
C HIS A 274 33.28 0.27 -7.21
N ALA A 275 34.07 -0.70 -7.67
CA ALA A 275 34.98 -0.53 -8.80
C ALA A 275 34.21 -0.19 -10.09
N THR A 276 33.13 -0.94 -10.37
CA THR A 276 32.26 -0.65 -11.51
C THR A 276 31.57 0.71 -11.38
N SER A 277 31.16 1.12 -10.17
CA SER A 277 30.60 2.45 -9.94
C SER A 277 31.60 3.56 -10.28
N GLU A 278 32.87 3.41 -9.93
CA GLU A 278 33.94 4.36 -10.29
C GLU A 278 34.14 4.45 -11.80
N ASP A 279 34.13 3.31 -12.50
CA ASP A 279 34.23 3.26 -13.97
C ASP A 279 33.05 3.97 -14.64
N ILE A 280 31.82 3.73 -14.15
CA ILE A 280 30.61 4.38 -14.66
C ILE A 280 30.64 5.88 -14.38
N TYR A 281 31.08 6.29 -13.19
CA TYR A 281 31.25 7.71 -12.86
C TYR A 281 32.24 8.40 -13.84
N ALA A 282 33.36 7.74 -14.16
CA ALA A 282 34.32 8.26 -15.13
C ALA A 282 33.71 8.43 -16.54
N GLN A 283 32.87 7.48 -16.97
CA GLN A 283 32.14 7.58 -18.24
C GLN A 283 31.12 8.72 -18.23
N TYR A 284 30.32 8.84 -17.17
CA TYR A 284 29.36 9.95 -17.01
C TYR A 284 30.05 11.31 -17.04
N LYS A 285 31.26 11.40 -16.46
CA LYS A 285 32.08 12.60 -16.52
C LYS A 285 32.56 12.91 -17.94
N ALA A 286 33.09 11.90 -18.64
CA ALA A 286 33.61 12.06 -20.00
C ALA A 286 32.53 12.47 -21.01
N GLN A 287 31.29 12.02 -20.81
CA GLN A 287 30.15 12.32 -21.67
C GLN A 287 29.41 13.62 -21.30
N GLY A 288 29.85 14.33 -20.26
CA GLY A 288 29.20 15.57 -19.80
C GLY A 288 27.92 15.36 -18.99
N TRP A 289 27.45 14.12 -18.82
CA TRP A 289 26.21 13.80 -18.11
C TRP A 289 26.21 14.22 -16.64
N LEU A 290 27.36 14.24 -15.96
CA LEU A 290 27.42 14.75 -14.58
C LEU A 290 27.06 16.24 -14.49
N GLU A 291 27.48 17.05 -15.47
CA GLU A 291 27.12 18.48 -15.49
C GLU A 291 25.66 18.69 -15.90
N GLU A 292 25.12 17.85 -16.79
CA GLU A 292 23.68 17.85 -17.08
C GLU A 292 22.84 17.55 -15.84
N MET A 293 23.24 16.53 -15.06
CA MET A 293 22.60 16.18 -13.80
C MET A 293 22.72 17.31 -12.78
N ALA A 294 23.90 17.92 -12.64
CA ALA A 294 24.09 19.09 -11.76
C ALA A 294 23.21 20.27 -12.17
N GLY A 295 23.07 20.53 -13.47
CA GLY A 295 22.17 21.53 -14.03
C GLY A 295 20.69 21.22 -13.72
N ALA A 296 20.29 19.95 -13.77
CA ALA A 296 18.94 19.54 -13.38
C ALA A 296 18.67 19.80 -11.89
N VAL A 297 19.62 19.49 -11.00
CA VAL A 297 19.53 19.80 -9.57
C VAL A 297 19.41 21.31 -9.34
N GLN A 298 20.19 22.11 -10.07
CA GLN A 298 20.13 23.57 -9.98
C GLN A 298 18.79 24.14 -10.44
N ARG A 299 18.21 23.61 -11.53
CA ARG A 299 16.89 24.06 -12.06
C ARG A 299 15.75 23.88 -11.07
N VAL A 300 15.83 22.88 -10.20
CA VAL A 300 14.83 22.63 -9.16
C VAL A 300 15.22 23.23 -7.80
N GLU A 301 16.19 24.15 -7.80
CA GLU A 301 16.68 24.89 -6.64
C GLU A 301 17.15 23.99 -5.48
N ALA A 302 17.64 22.78 -5.80
CA ALA A 302 18.21 21.85 -4.85
C ALA A 302 19.73 22.06 -4.68
N ASP A 303 20.33 21.41 -3.68
CA ASP A 303 21.73 21.64 -3.32
C ASP A 303 22.72 20.99 -4.31
N VAL A 304 23.06 21.73 -5.37
CA VAL A 304 24.05 21.31 -6.38
C VAL A 304 25.45 21.11 -5.79
N LYS A 305 25.82 21.80 -4.70
CA LYS A 305 27.12 21.63 -4.05
C LYS A 305 27.20 20.27 -3.36
N ALA A 306 26.09 19.78 -2.81
CA ALA A 306 25.99 18.45 -2.25
C ALA A 306 26.11 17.38 -3.34
N PHE A 307 25.41 17.54 -4.48
CA PHE A 307 25.51 16.64 -5.63
C PHE A 307 26.96 16.51 -6.14
N ARG A 308 27.67 17.63 -6.30
CA ARG A 308 29.07 17.65 -6.77
C ARG A 308 30.08 16.97 -5.83
N LYS A 309 29.68 16.65 -4.59
CA LYS A 309 30.49 15.91 -3.62
C LYS A 309 30.18 14.41 -3.60
N VAL A 310 29.41 13.90 -4.56
CA VAL A 310 29.10 12.47 -4.65
C VAL A 310 30.38 11.64 -4.68
N ASN A 311 30.40 10.57 -3.89
CA ASN A 311 31.51 9.62 -3.88
C ASN A 311 31.40 8.71 -5.11
N PRO A 312 32.39 8.67 -6.02
CA PRO A 312 32.35 7.81 -7.21
C PRO A 312 32.08 6.33 -6.92
N LYS A 313 32.51 5.80 -5.77
CA LYS A 313 32.24 4.41 -5.34
C LYS A 313 30.77 4.12 -5.02
N LEU A 314 30.00 5.16 -4.74
CA LEU A 314 28.60 5.09 -4.35
C LEU A 314 27.71 5.87 -5.32
N PHE A 315 28.22 6.19 -6.51
CA PHE A 315 27.49 6.93 -7.53
C PHE A 315 26.34 6.09 -8.10
N VAL A 316 26.61 4.83 -8.40
CA VAL A 316 25.62 3.83 -8.83
C VAL A 316 25.81 2.55 -8.05
N ASN A 317 24.73 1.81 -7.80
CA ASN A 317 24.78 0.54 -7.07
C ASN A 317 23.85 -0.54 -7.64
N VAL A 318 23.15 -0.24 -8.73
CA VAL A 318 22.30 -1.17 -9.46
C VAL A 318 22.39 -0.93 -10.96
N ARG A 319 22.28 -2.00 -11.74
CA ARG A 319 22.09 -1.95 -13.18
C ARG A 319 20.97 -2.88 -13.63
N PHE A 320 20.33 -2.54 -14.75
CA PHE A 320 19.25 -3.32 -15.36
C PHE A 320 19.00 -2.86 -16.80
N ARG A 321 18.22 -3.62 -17.59
CA ARG A 321 17.76 -3.16 -18.91
C ARG A 321 16.42 -2.47 -18.77
N LEU A 322 16.15 -1.46 -19.60
CA LEU A 322 14.85 -0.79 -19.59
C LEU A 322 13.67 -1.75 -19.87
N ALA A 323 13.91 -2.86 -20.57
CA ALA A 323 12.91 -3.90 -20.81
C ALA A 323 12.57 -4.72 -19.56
N ASP A 324 13.38 -4.65 -18.50
CA ASP A 324 13.14 -5.33 -17.22
C ASP A 324 12.29 -4.49 -16.25
N LEU A 325 11.88 -3.29 -16.67
CA LEU A 325 11.00 -2.41 -15.91
C LEU A 325 9.54 -2.82 -16.06
N ASP A 326 8.88 -3.01 -14.93
CA ASP A 326 7.44 -3.24 -14.81
C ASP A 326 6.85 -2.12 -13.94
N LEU A 327 6.41 -1.05 -14.59
CA LEU A 327 5.89 0.15 -13.94
C LEU A 327 4.37 0.23 -14.19
N PRO A 328 3.54 0.43 -13.15
CA PRO A 328 2.14 0.71 -13.33
C PRO A 328 1.96 2.08 -14.01
N GLU A 329 0.85 2.25 -14.73
CA GLU A 329 0.52 3.53 -15.39
C GLU A 329 0.34 4.67 -14.39
N GLU A 330 -0.20 4.36 -13.21
CA GLU A 330 -0.33 5.27 -12.08
C GLU A 330 0.28 4.65 -10.81
N LEU A 331 0.73 5.51 -9.90
CA LEU A 331 1.16 5.09 -8.56
C LEU A 331 0.00 4.48 -7.79
N VAL A 332 0.19 3.26 -7.29
CA VAL A 332 -0.80 2.56 -6.47
C VAL A 332 -0.58 2.93 -5.01
N GLU A 333 -1.53 3.62 -4.38
CA GLU A 333 -1.44 3.90 -2.93
C GLU A 333 -1.53 2.60 -2.14
N ILE A 334 -0.55 2.38 -1.26
CA ILE A 334 -0.42 1.18 -0.44
C ILE A 334 -1.25 1.37 0.83
N GLY A 335 -2.12 0.39 1.11
CA GLY A 335 -2.99 0.37 2.28
C GLY A 335 -2.23 0.17 3.59
N GLU A 336 -2.83 0.60 4.70
CA GLU A 336 -2.22 0.53 6.03
C GLU A 336 -1.95 -0.92 6.50
N GLN A 337 -2.65 -1.89 5.92
CA GLN A 337 -2.52 -3.32 6.25
C GLN A 337 -1.42 -4.04 5.46
N ASP A 338 -0.68 -3.35 4.58
CA ASP A 338 0.36 -3.98 3.78
C ASP A 338 1.61 -4.33 4.63
N ASP A 339 1.96 -5.61 4.65
CA ASP A 339 3.08 -6.10 5.46
C ASP A 339 4.44 -6.05 4.75
N ASN A 340 4.53 -5.59 3.50
CA ASN A 340 5.81 -5.43 2.81
C ASN A 340 6.61 -4.28 3.44
N ILE A 341 5.94 -3.26 3.97
CA ILE A 341 6.56 -2.05 4.54
C ILE A 341 6.54 -2.14 6.06
N THR A 342 7.57 -2.77 6.63
CA THR A 342 7.69 -2.95 8.09
C THR A 342 8.39 -1.79 8.81
N ILE A 343 9.06 -0.90 8.07
CA ILE A 343 9.77 0.26 8.61
C ILE A 343 9.76 1.44 7.64
N ASP A 344 9.82 2.65 8.19
CA ASP A 344 9.81 3.92 7.42
C ASP A 344 11.23 4.37 7.02
N ARG A 345 12.11 3.43 6.62
CA ARG A 345 13.51 3.74 6.26
C ARG A 345 13.86 3.16 4.89
N PHE A 346 14.83 3.78 4.23
CA PHE A 346 15.45 3.29 2.99
C PHE A 346 16.28 2.01 3.26
N LYS A 347 15.61 0.88 3.48
CA LYS A 347 16.24 -0.44 3.63
C LYS A 347 15.69 -1.39 2.59
N LEU A 348 16.55 -2.34 2.19
CA LEU A 348 16.16 -3.49 1.38
C LEU A 348 15.41 -4.51 2.25
N LEU A 349 14.09 -4.55 2.11
CA LEU A 349 13.21 -5.50 2.81
C LEU A 349 12.92 -6.71 1.91
N GLY A 350 12.52 -7.84 2.50
CA GLY A 350 12.00 -8.98 1.74
C GLY A 350 10.59 -8.68 1.26
N TYR A 351 10.34 -8.84 -0.03
CA TYR A 351 9.00 -8.70 -0.59
C TYR A 351 8.14 -9.93 -0.26
N ARG A 352 6.94 -9.73 0.26
CA ARG A 352 6.02 -10.77 0.76
C ARG A 352 4.99 -11.23 -0.29
N GLY A 353 4.95 -10.56 -1.44
CA GLY A 353 4.03 -10.87 -2.54
C GLY A 353 2.77 -10.03 -2.48
N GLY A 354 2.36 -9.51 -3.64
CA GLY A 354 1.25 -8.57 -3.77
C GLY A 354 1.52 -7.21 -3.12
N ILE A 355 0.68 -6.24 -3.47
CA ILE A 355 0.52 -4.97 -2.74
C ILE A 355 -0.95 -4.88 -2.38
N VAL A 356 -1.27 -4.51 -1.15
CA VAL A 356 -2.65 -4.23 -0.74
C VAL A 356 -2.95 -2.77 -1.06
N PRO A 357 -3.79 -2.44 -2.05
CA PRO A 357 -4.10 -1.05 -2.36
C PRO A 357 -4.98 -0.41 -1.27
N MET A 358 -4.82 0.89 -1.01
CA MET A 358 -5.58 1.67 0.00
C MET A 358 -7.08 1.70 -0.31
N LEU A 359 -7.43 1.73 -1.59
CA LEU A 359 -8.78 1.52 -2.10
C LEU A 359 -8.76 0.19 -2.83
N ASN A 360 -9.58 -0.78 -2.40
CA ASN A 360 -9.94 -1.88 -3.29
C ASN A 360 -10.46 -1.21 -4.59
N PRO A 361 -9.82 -1.41 -5.75
CA PRO A 361 -10.60 -1.33 -6.97
C PRO A 361 -11.71 -2.35 -6.76
N GLU A 362 -12.97 -1.93 -6.83
CA GLU A 362 -14.09 -2.86 -6.86
C GLU A 362 -13.77 -3.90 -7.94
N LEU A 363 -13.28 -5.08 -7.50
CA LEU A 363 -13.26 -6.24 -8.36
C LEU A 363 -14.73 -6.52 -8.68
N PRO A 364 -15.04 -6.91 -9.93
CA PRO A 364 -16.41 -7.19 -10.31
C PRO A 364 -17.01 -8.17 -9.31
N GLU A 365 -18.14 -7.84 -8.71
CA GLU A 365 -18.97 -8.84 -8.06
C GLU A 365 -19.23 -9.94 -9.10
N ASP A 366 -18.66 -11.11 -8.84
CA ASP A 366 -18.85 -12.28 -9.67
C ASP A 366 -20.35 -12.48 -9.92
N ALA A 367 -20.67 -12.73 -11.18
CA ALA A 367 -21.98 -13.17 -11.63
C ALA A 367 -22.41 -14.40 -10.81
N GLY A 368 -23.34 -14.19 -9.87
CA GLY A 368 -23.86 -15.24 -9.03
C GLY A 368 -25.01 -14.74 -8.15
N SER A 369 -26.22 -14.84 -8.69
CA SER A 369 -27.50 -14.97 -7.96
C SER A 369 -27.69 -14.09 -6.72
N ASP A 370 -28.42 -12.99 -6.83
CA ASP A 370 -29.88 -12.96 -6.70
C ASP A 370 -30.36 -11.54 -7.01
N GLY A 371 -31.56 -11.44 -7.59
CA GLY A 371 -32.13 -10.16 -8.03
C GLY A 371 -32.39 -9.20 -6.87
N THR A 372 -31.47 -8.28 -6.62
CA THR A 372 -31.73 -7.01 -5.93
C THR A 372 -30.71 -5.97 -6.39
N SER A 373 -31.18 -4.98 -7.16
CA SER A 373 -30.39 -3.83 -7.60
C SER A 373 -29.81 -3.06 -6.41
N PRO A 374 -28.50 -2.77 -6.33
CA PRO A 374 -27.96 -1.84 -5.37
C PRO A 374 -27.95 -0.43 -5.97
N GLU A 375 -29.14 0.14 -6.17
CA GLU A 375 -29.32 1.57 -6.40
C GLU A 375 -29.80 2.20 -5.09
N ASN A 376 -28.88 2.71 -4.25
CA ASN A 376 -29.11 3.79 -3.25
C ASN A 376 -27.93 3.96 -2.27
N SER A 377 -26.77 4.42 -2.74
CA SER A 377 -25.80 5.09 -1.86
C SER A 377 -25.85 6.60 -2.09
N GLY A 378 -26.82 7.25 -1.43
CA GLY A 378 -27.11 8.69 -1.50
C GLY A 378 -26.12 9.57 -0.74
N HIS A 379 -24.85 9.59 -1.15
CA HIS A 379 -23.89 10.58 -0.65
C HIS A 379 -23.59 11.64 -1.72
N ALA A 380 -24.18 12.82 -1.56
CA ALA A 380 -23.72 14.03 -2.24
C ALA A 380 -22.33 14.39 -1.69
N GLY A 381 -21.34 14.56 -2.56
CA GLY A 381 -19.96 14.86 -2.17
C GLY A 381 -19.83 16.11 -1.28
N ASN A 382 -18.73 16.22 -0.54
CA ASN A 382 -18.46 17.34 0.37
C ASN A 382 -17.85 18.55 -0.38
N TRP A 383 -18.23 19.77 0.01
CA TRP A 383 -17.65 21.02 -0.50
C TRP A 383 -16.12 21.07 -0.38
N LYS A 384 -15.45 21.67 -1.38
CA LYS A 384 -13.99 21.84 -1.36
C LYS A 384 -13.58 22.96 -0.42
N ASN A 385 -12.44 22.77 0.25
CA ASN A 385 -11.92 23.79 1.15
C ASN A 385 -11.15 24.84 0.34
N THR A 386 -11.59 26.11 0.35
CA THR A 386 -10.94 27.21 -0.38
C THR A 386 -9.75 27.84 0.36
N GLY A 387 -9.43 27.38 1.57
CA GLY A 387 -8.23 27.82 2.29
C GLY A 387 -7.00 27.09 1.77
N ARG A 388 -5.84 27.76 1.69
CA ARG A 388 -4.53 27.11 1.41
C ARG A 388 -4.29 25.95 2.37
N ARG A 389 -4.61 24.74 1.93
CA ARG A 389 -4.31 23.49 2.62
C ARG A 389 -3.34 22.67 1.80
N LYS A 390 -2.39 22.06 2.49
CA LYS A 390 -1.52 21.02 1.94
C LYS A 390 -2.17 19.66 2.25
N ARG A 391 -2.78 19.04 1.23
CA ARG A 391 -3.15 17.61 1.04
C ARG A 391 -3.94 17.53 -0.28
N THR A 392 -3.78 16.61 -1.25
CA THR A 392 -2.98 15.37 -1.44
C THR A 392 -2.79 15.21 -2.97
N PHE A 393 -1.64 14.69 -3.39
CA PHE A 393 -1.12 14.71 -4.77
C PHE A 393 -1.88 13.80 -5.76
N LYS A 394 -2.32 14.36 -6.91
CA LYS A 394 -2.42 13.66 -8.21
C LYS A 394 -1.13 13.94 -8.99
N MET A 395 -0.65 12.94 -9.76
CA MET A 395 0.64 12.99 -10.49
C MET A 395 0.68 13.96 -11.67
N GLU A 396 -0.41 14.63 -12.01
CA GLU A 396 -0.44 15.90 -12.73
C GLU A 396 -1.65 16.67 -12.20
N GLN A 397 -1.48 17.40 -11.12
CA GLN A 397 -2.39 18.48 -10.76
C GLN A 397 -1.54 19.59 -10.19
N GLU A 398 -1.24 20.57 -11.06
CA GLU A 398 -0.95 21.91 -10.58
C GLU A 398 -2.15 22.30 -9.71
N TYR A 399 -1.94 22.34 -8.39
CA TYR A 399 -2.98 22.77 -7.46
C TYR A 399 -3.18 24.25 -7.71
N ASP A 400 -4.25 24.56 -8.44
CA ASP A 400 -4.69 25.91 -8.67
C ASP A 400 -5.81 26.25 -7.67
N PRO A 401 -5.56 27.11 -6.67
CA PRO A 401 -6.62 27.60 -5.78
C PRO A 401 -7.81 28.19 -6.53
N ASP A 402 -7.63 28.61 -7.78
CA ASP A 402 -8.68 29.17 -8.62
C ASP A 402 -9.56 28.07 -9.24
N HIS A 403 -9.01 26.85 -9.45
CA HIS A 403 -9.78 25.67 -9.89
C HIS A 403 -10.77 25.19 -8.82
N ASP A 404 -10.32 25.05 -7.57
CA ASP A 404 -11.17 24.64 -6.44
C ASP A 404 -12.29 25.67 -6.15
N GLN A 405 -11.94 26.97 -6.23
CA GLN A 405 -12.92 28.05 -6.09
C GLN A 405 -13.96 27.98 -7.21
N MET A 406 -13.52 27.75 -8.45
CA MET A 406 -14.40 27.68 -9.61
C MET A 406 -15.35 26.48 -9.49
N GLN A 407 -14.85 25.34 -9.05
CA GLN A 407 -15.66 24.13 -8.84
C GLN A 407 -16.76 24.34 -7.79
N ASN A 408 -16.43 24.94 -6.64
CA ASN A 408 -17.43 25.27 -5.63
C ASN A 408 -18.47 26.25 -6.17
N ALA A 409 -18.03 27.33 -6.81
CA ALA A 409 -18.92 28.37 -7.32
C ALA A 409 -19.88 27.82 -8.41
N ILE A 410 -19.38 26.95 -9.29
CA ILE A 410 -20.21 26.29 -10.30
C ILE A 410 -21.24 25.35 -9.66
N VAL A 411 -20.84 24.55 -8.65
CA VAL A 411 -21.78 23.64 -7.98
C VAL A 411 -22.89 24.39 -7.25
N GLU A 412 -22.54 25.49 -6.56
CA GLU A 412 -23.51 26.38 -5.91
C GLU A 412 -24.47 26.97 -6.95
N PHE A 413 -23.93 27.56 -8.01
CA PHE A 413 -24.72 28.12 -9.11
C PHE A 413 -25.66 27.08 -9.74
N LEU A 414 -25.19 25.87 -10.05
CA LEU A 414 -26.02 24.82 -10.65
C LEU A 414 -27.13 24.31 -9.73
N ARG A 415 -26.91 24.31 -8.41
CA ARG A 415 -27.92 23.88 -7.41
C ARG A 415 -28.98 24.96 -7.17
N GLU A 416 -28.59 26.23 -7.23
CA GLU A 416 -29.50 27.37 -6.98
C GLU A 416 -30.32 27.77 -8.23
N ASN A 417 -29.91 27.34 -9.42
CA ASN A 417 -30.55 27.71 -10.69
C ASN A 417 -31.31 26.51 -11.31
N PRO A 418 -32.58 26.26 -10.92
CA PRO A 418 -33.38 25.15 -11.45
C PRO A 418 -33.63 25.22 -12.96
N ALA A 419 -33.39 26.37 -13.60
CA ALA A 419 -33.42 26.53 -15.05
C ALA A 419 -32.48 25.56 -15.81
N TYR A 420 -31.46 25.03 -15.15
CA TYR A 420 -30.56 24.02 -15.71
C TYR A 420 -31.11 22.59 -15.68
N GLY A 421 -32.24 22.33 -15.01
CA GLY A 421 -32.94 21.06 -15.09
C GLY A 421 -32.23 19.87 -14.43
N TYR A 422 -31.30 20.10 -13.51
CA TYR A 422 -30.61 19.05 -12.76
C TYR A 422 -31.38 18.65 -11.50
N ALA A 423 -31.63 17.35 -11.33
CA ALA A 423 -32.22 16.77 -10.13
C ALA A 423 -31.18 16.57 -9.01
N ARG A 424 -29.91 16.39 -9.40
CA ARG A 424 -28.79 16.18 -8.48
C ARG A 424 -27.49 16.70 -9.09
N VAL A 425 -26.69 17.37 -8.29
CA VAL A 425 -25.35 17.88 -8.66
C VAL A 425 -24.35 17.41 -7.61
N ASP A 426 -23.39 16.58 -8.01
CA ASP A 426 -22.36 16.00 -7.17
C ASP A 426 -21.00 16.62 -7.47
N ILE A 427 -20.30 17.01 -6.40
CA ILE A 427 -18.92 17.50 -6.45
C ILE A 427 -17.96 16.33 -6.23
N GLU A 428 -17.01 16.16 -7.14
CA GLU A 428 -15.91 15.18 -7.15
C GLU A 428 -16.26 13.80 -6.55
N THR A 429 -16.99 12.99 -7.32
CA THR A 429 -17.16 11.55 -7.07
C THR A 429 -16.59 10.78 -8.26
N SER A 430 -15.48 10.08 -8.07
CA SER A 430 -14.86 9.21 -9.08
C SER A 430 -14.30 9.95 -10.31
N ARG A 431 -13.19 10.68 -10.09
CA ARG A 431 -12.28 11.28 -11.11
C ARG A 431 -12.79 12.45 -11.96
N VAL A 432 -14.10 12.72 -12.01
CA VAL A 432 -14.73 13.87 -12.71
C VAL A 432 -14.92 15.05 -11.74
N ASP A 433 -14.65 16.29 -12.16
CA ASP A 433 -14.79 17.48 -11.31
C ASP A 433 -16.25 17.70 -10.83
N ILE A 434 -17.23 17.72 -11.74
CA ILE A 434 -18.66 17.80 -11.38
C ILE A 434 -19.49 16.80 -12.19
N LYS A 435 -20.44 16.13 -11.53
CA LYS A 435 -21.45 15.29 -12.17
C LYS A 435 -22.83 15.84 -11.90
N ALA A 436 -23.65 16.01 -12.92
CA ALA A 436 -25.03 16.45 -12.77
C ALA A 436 -26.00 15.45 -13.40
N LEU A 437 -26.98 15.00 -12.63
CA LEU A 437 -28.06 14.12 -13.09
C LEU A 437 -29.25 14.98 -13.47
N THR A 438 -29.67 14.90 -14.73
CA THR A 438 -30.90 15.56 -15.20
C THR A 438 -32.14 14.87 -14.62
N HIS A 439 -33.27 15.58 -14.57
CA HIS A 439 -34.55 14.96 -14.20
C HIS A 439 -34.97 13.79 -15.12
N GLY A 440 -34.38 13.72 -16.33
CA GLY A 440 -34.57 12.62 -17.27
C GLY A 440 -33.63 11.42 -17.06
N GLY A 441 -32.85 11.38 -15.97
CA GLY A 441 -31.98 10.25 -15.64
C GLY A 441 -30.65 10.20 -16.40
N ASN A 442 -30.28 11.28 -17.11
CA ASN A 442 -29.03 11.35 -17.85
C ASN A 442 -27.95 12.11 -17.07
N TRP A 443 -26.72 11.60 -17.09
CA TRP A 443 -25.56 12.25 -16.48
C TRP A 443 -24.86 13.21 -17.44
N HIS A 444 -24.54 14.41 -16.95
CA HIS A 444 -23.66 15.39 -17.58
C HIS A 444 -22.39 15.52 -16.75
N TYR A 445 -21.23 15.45 -17.40
CA TYR A 445 -19.92 15.55 -16.74
C TYR A 445 -19.28 16.89 -17.05
N PHE A 446 -18.80 17.57 -16.02
CA PHE A 446 -18.06 18.82 -16.17
C PHE A 446 -16.60 18.60 -15.77
N GLU A 447 -15.69 19.11 -16.59
CA GLU A 447 -14.26 19.11 -16.36
C GLU A 447 -13.76 20.55 -16.39
N ILE A 448 -13.14 20.96 -15.30
CA ILE A 448 -12.78 22.34 -15.01
C ILE A 448 -11.29 22.52 -15.28
N LYS A 449 -10.92 23.60 -15.96
CA LYS A 449 -9.52 23.97 -16.24
C LYS A 449 -9.36 25.49 -16.18
N THR A 450 -8.20 25.98 -15.73
CA THR A 450 -7.92 27.40 -15.49
C THR A 450 -6.84 27.96 -16.43
N ALA A 451 -6.70 27.36 -17.62
CA ALA A 451 -5.82 27.87 -18.67
C ALA A 451 -6.62 28.54 -19.78
N SER A 452 -5.97 28.87 -20.91
CA SER A 452 -6.68 29.44 -22.06
C SER A 452 -7.71 28.46 -22.65
N PRO A 453 -8.83 28.92 -23.22
CA PRO A 453 -9.90 28.03 -23.73
C PRO A 453 -9.41 26.91 -24.65
N LYS A 454 -8.49 27.21 -25.57
CA LYS A 454 -7.87 26.21 -26.46
C LYS A 454 -7.06 25.15 -25.69
N ARG A 455 -6.34 25.56 -24.64
CA ARG A 455 -5.55 24.65 -23.80
C ARG A 455 -6.46 23.83 -22.88
N ASN A 456 -7.50 24.43 -22.31
CA ASN A 456 -8.52 23.73 -21.54
C ASN A 456 -9.13 22.58 -22.35
N ILE A 457 -9.51 22.84 -23.61
CA ILE A 457 -10.04 21.78 -24.49
C ILE A 457 -9.01 20.66 -24.69
N ARG A 458 -7.76 21.01 -25.00
CA ARG A 458 -6.68 20.02 -25.21
C ARG A 458 -6.47 19.12 -23.99
N ASP A 459 -6.43 19.73 -22.81
CA ASP A 459 -6.03 19.04 -21.58
C ASP A 459 -7.21 18.25 -20.97
N ALA A 460 -8.45 18.72 -21.17
CA ALA A 460 -9.66 18.10 -20.65
C ALA A 460 -10.23 16.98 -21.53
N ILE A 461 -10.13 17.08 -22.86
CA ILE A 461 -10.88 16.19 -23.77
C ILE A 461 -10.57 14.71 -23.56
N GLY A 462 -9.30 14.34 -23.37
CA GLY A 462 -8.91 12.96 -23.10
C GLY A 462 -9.50 12.43 -21.80
N GLN A 463 -9.51 13.28 -20.76
CA GLN A 463 -10.02 12.94 -19.42
C GLN A 463 -11.53 12.72 -19.44
N VAL A 464 -12.30 13.66 -20.00
CA VAL A 464 -13.77 13.51 -20.07
C VAL A 464 -14.20 12.30 -20.91
N MET A 465 -13.45 12.00 -21.97
CA MET A 465 -13.69 10.81 -22.80
C MET A 465 -13.40 9.52 -22.03
N GLU A 466 -12.29 9.44 -21.30
CA GLU A 466 -11.97 8.29 -20.47
C GLU A 466 -13.07 8.05 -19.42
N TYR A 467 -13.43 9.11 -18.68
CA TYR A 467 -14.44 9.02 -17.63
C TYR A 467 -15.82 8.62 -18.16
N ALA A 468 -16.18 9.10 -19.35
CA ALA A 468 -17.46 8.81 -19.96
C ALA A 468 -17.53 7.43 -20.62
N TYR A 469 -16.42 6.87 -21.13
CA TYR A 469 -16.47 5.71 -22.03
C TYR A 469 -15.62 4.48 -21.63
N TYR A 470 -14.58 4.60 -20.80
CA TYR A 470 -13.71 3.47 -20.45
C TYR A 470 -14.34 2.51 -19.41
N PRO A 471 -14.20 1.17 -19.49
CA PRO A 471 -13.47 0.40 -20.50
C PRO A 471 -14.29 0.05 -21.76
N SER A 472 -15.60 0.31 -21.78
CA SER A 472 -16.52 0.21 -22.94
C SER A 472 -17.96 0.46 -22.46
N ARG A 473 -18.21 1.56 -21.76
CA ARG A 473 -19.53 1.90 -21.19
C ARG A 473 -19.78 3.39 -21.29
N GLU A 474 -20.94 3.79 -21.82
CA GLU A 474 -21.37 5.19 -21.84
C GLU A 474 -21.99 5.57 -20.49
N ARG A 475 -21.31 6.46 -19.75
CA ARG A 475 -21.76 6.93 -18.42
C ARG A 475 -22.32 8.34 -18.42
N ALA A 476 -22.08 9.13 -19.47
CA ALA A 476 -22.52 10.52 -19.57
C ALA A 476 -23.04 10.83 -20.97
N LYS A 477 -24.13 11.60 -21.05
CA LYS A 477 -24.76 12.07 -22.30
C LYS A 477 -24.19 13.39 -22.80
N GLN A 478 -23.62 14.21 -21.93
CA GLN A 478 -22.90 15.42 -22.30
C GLN A 478 -21.60 15.55 -21.51
N LEU A 479 -20.57 16.04 -22.19
CA LEU A 479 -19.26 16.37 -21.64
C LEU A 479 -19.08 17.88 -21.74
N ILE A 480 -18.83 18.55 -20.63
CA ILE A 480 -18.82 20.02 -20.56
C ILE A 480 -17.48 20.45 -20.02
N ILE A 481 -16.66 21.06 -20.87
CA ILE A 481 -15.37 21.63 -20.46
C ILE A 481 -15.64 23.05 -19.97
N VAL A 482 -15.22 23.37 -18.74
CA VAL A 482 -15.44 24.69 -18.14
C VAL A 482 -14.11 25.40 -17.92
N GLY A 483 -13.99 26.61 -18.46
CA GLY A 483 -12.88 27.51 -18.17
C GLY A 483 -13.27 28.78 -17.43
N ASP A 484 -12.29 29.63 -17.15
CA ASP A 484 -12.43 30.93 -16.48
C ASP A 484 -12.60 32.10 -17.46
N SER A 485 -12.52 31.86 -18.77
CA SER A 485 -12.68 32.89 -19.80
C SER A 485 -13.47 32.42 -21.01
N ALA A 486 -14.13 33.38 -21.69
CA ALA A 486 -14.86 33.15 -22.92
C ALA A 486 -13.94 32.63 -24.06
N PRO A 487 -14.41 31.69 -24.90
CA PRO A 487 -13.63 31.19 -26.03
C PRO A 487 -13.64 32.17 -27.21
N GLU A 488 -12.49 32.31 -27.87
CA GLU A 488 -12.39 33.04 -29.13
C GLU A 488 -13.03 32.27 -30.30
N ASN A 489 -13.40 32.97 -31.39
CA ASN A 489 -14.02 32.38 -32.59
C ASN A 489 -13.20 31.24 -33.22
N GLU A 490 -11.87 31.28 -33.12
CA GLU A 490 -11.01 30.17 -33.58
C GLU A 490 -11.15 28.92 -32.70
N THR A 491 -11.28 29.11 -31.39
CA THR A 491 -11.47 28.01 -30.44
C THR A 491 -12.85 27.38 -30.61
N ILE A 492 -13.89 28.19 -30.83
CA ILE A 492 -15.24 27.70 -31.15
C ILE A 492 -15.21 26.86 -32.42
N ARG A 493 -14.61 27.37 -33.52
CA ARG A 493 -14.46 26.62 -34.78
C ARG A 493 -13.71 25.30 -34.61
N TYR A 494 -12.67 25.28 -33.78
CA TYR A 494 -11.93 24.06 -33.46
C TYR A 494 -12.80 23.04 -32.71
N LEU A 495 -13.52 23.46 -31.67
CA LEU A 495 -14.41 22.58 -30.92
C LEU A 495 -15.57 22.06 -31.78
N THR A 496 -16.18 22.92 -32.59
CA THR A 496 -17.21 22.53 -33.57
C THR A 496 -16.68 21.46 -34.51
N TYR A 497 -15.49 21.64 -35.08
CA TYR A 497 -14.88 20.63 -35.95
C TYR A 497 -14.70 19.28 -35.25
N LEU A 498 -14.25 19.26 -33.98
CA LEU A 498 -14.11 18.02 -33.22
C LEU A 498 -15.46 17.35 -32.97
N ARG A 499 -16.48 18.12 -32.56
CA ARG A 499 -17.84 17.62 -32.33
C ARG A 499 -18.42 17.00 -33.59
N ASP A 500 -18.35 17.71 -34.70
CA ASP A 500 -18.99 17.29 -35.96
C ASP A 500 -18.24 16.12 -36.61
N ARG A 501 -16.91 16.13 -36.56
CA ARG A 501 -16.09 15.10 -37.21
C ARG A 501 -16.15 13.76 -36.51
N PHE A 502 -16.26 13.77 -35.18
CA PHE A 502 -16.15 12.60 -34.32
C PHE A 502 -17.42 12.29 -33.52
N GLU A 503 -18.49 13.04 -33.76
CA GLU A 503 -19.81 12.88 -33.10
C GLU A 503 -19.71 12.95 -31.57
N LEU A 504 -18.84 13.82 -31.05
CA LEU A 504 -18.58 13.94 -29.62
C LEU A 504 -19.60 14.88 -28.95
N PRO A 505 -20.26 14.46 -27.85
CA PRO A 505 -21.20 15.31 -27.12
C PRO A 505 -20.48 16.29 -26.18
N VAL A 506 -19.41 16.94 -26.65
CA VAL A 506 -18.53 17.81 -25.85
C VAL A 506 -18.76 19.30 -26.10
N THR A 507 -19.17 20.08 -25.10
CA THR A 507 -19.34 21.54 -25.18
C THR A 507 -18.30 22.27 -24.32
N TYR A 508 -18.18 23.58 -24.51
CA TYR A 508 -17.40 24.46 -23.66
C TYR A 508 -18.29 25.51 -23.00
N ARG A 509 -18.09 25.77 -21.71
CA ARG A 509 -18.70 26.89 -20.98
C ARG A 509 -17.60 27.67 -20.27
N TYR A 510 -17.86 28.92 -19.91
CA TYR A 510 -16.96 29.67 -19.03
C TYR A 510 -17.70 30.17 -17.79
N PHE A 511 -16.97 30.24 -16.69
CA PHE A 511 -17.47 30.82 -15.45
C PHE A 511 -17.08 32.29 -15.38
N ASP A 512 -18.08 33.16 -15.27
CA ASP A 512 -17.91 34.60 -15.08
C ASP A 512 -17.75 34.89 -13.59
N TRP A 513 -16.54 35.28 -13.18
CA TRP A 513 -16.21 35.57 -11.78
C TRP A 513 -16.85 36.85 -11.25
N ASP A 514 -17.16 37.81 -12.12
CA ASP A 514 -17.75 39.09 -11.71
C ASP A 514 -19.25 38.91 -11.45
N GLU A 515 -19.93 38.11 -12.28
CA GLU A 515 -21.35 37.82 -12.12
C GLU A 515 -21.66 36.55 -11.30
N LEU A 516 -20.64 35.71 -11.04
CA LEU A 516 -20.76 34.36 -10.48
C LEU A 516 -21.74 33.48 -11.27
N LYS A 517 -21.66 33.54 -12.61
CA LYS A 517 -22.56 32.82 -13.53
C LYS A 517 -21.82 31.93 -14.51
N LEU A 518 -22.45 30.82 -14.88
CA LEU A 518 -21.98 29.94 -15.94
C LEU A 518 -22.60 30.36 -17.29
N SER A 519 -21.76 30.60 -18.31
CA SER A 519 -22.17 31.01 -19.66
C SER A 519 -23.05 29.97 -20.36
N ALA A 520 -23.72 30.29 -21.47
CA ALA A 520 -24.31 29.26 -22.35
C ALA A 520 -23.24 28.31 -22.93
N ASP A 521 -23.68 27.18 -23.50
CA ASP A 521 -22.81 26.23 -24.21
C ASP A 521 -22.22 26.83 -25.48
N PHE A 522 -20.94 26.52 -25.72
CA PHE A 522 -20.22 26.79 -26.96
C PHE A 522 -19.82 25.46 -27.64
N PRO A 523 -19.98 25.34 -28.97
CA PRO A 523 -20.85 26.20 -29.79
C PRO A 523 -22.30 26.14 -29.29
N VAL A 524 -23.07 27.21 -29.49
CA VAL A 524 -24.49 27.23 -29.15
C VAL A 524 -25.16 26.13 -29.95
N VAL A 525 -25.72 25.15 -29.24
CA VAL A 525 -26.47 24.06 -29.83
C VAL A 525 -27.86 24.61 -30.17
N GLU A 526 -28.18 24.67 -31.47
CA GLU A 526 -29.54 25.05 -31.95
C GLU A 526 -30.60 24.02 -31.56
#